data_AF-A0A0V7Z3E8-F1
#
_entry.id   AF-A0A0V7Z3E8-F1
#
_cell.length_a   1.000
_cell.length_b   1.000
_cell.length_c   1.000
_cell.angle_alpha   90.00
_cell.angle_beta   90.00
_cell.angle_gamma   90.00
#
_symmetry.space_group_name_H-M   'P 1'
#
loop_
_entity.id
_entity.type
_entity.pdbx_description
1 polymer ?
#
loop_
_entity_poly.entity_id
_entity_poly.type
_entity_poly.pdbx_seq_one_letter_code
_entity_poly.pdbx_strand_id
1 'polypeptide(L)'
;MRADPCRDSRFEDELAALLASKQSSDDAVAREALFAALLRLERRALIAGATDSTLAKIAEARFLVGILRDAMRPSRIAPLRSLLRLAAEPRRLAEADLDPV
;
A
#
# COMPACT_ATOMS: atom_id res chain seq x y z
N MET A 1 -26.71 0.45 13.84
CA MET A 1 -26.58 -0.62 12.84
C MET A 1 -25.90 -1.79 13.54
N ARG A 2 -26.56 -2.95 13.73
CA ARG A 2 -25.93 -4.12 14.36
C ARG A 2 -25.10 -4.85 13.30
N ALA A 3 -23.83 -5.11 13.60
CA ALA A 3 -23.00 -5.98 12.78
C ALA A 3 -23.56 -7.42 12.83
N ASP A 4 -23.50 -8.10 11.69
CA ASP A 4 -23.95 -9.47 11.52
C ASP A 4 -22.76 -10.41 11.79
N PRO A 5 -22.76 -11.18 12.91
CA PRO A 5 -21.62 -12.01 13.29
C PRO A 5 -21.28 -13.09 12.25
N CYS A 6 -22.25 -13.50 11.42
CA CYS A 6 -22.00 -14.45 10.31
C CYS A 6 -21.24 -13.80 9.14
N ARG A 7 -21.36 -12.48 8.96
CA ARG A 7 -20.60 -11.75 7.94
C ARG A 7 -19.17 -11.52 8.37
N ASP A 8 -18.97 -11.24 9.65
CA ASP A 8 -17.64 -11.03 10.24
C ASP A 8 -16.80 -12.31 10.17
N SER A 9 -17.36 -13.47 10.55
CA SER A 9 -16.66 -14.76 10.45
C SER A 9 -16.21 -15.06 9.02
N ARG A 10 -17.06 -14.76 8.03
CA ARG A 10 -16.71 -14.95 6.61
C ARG A 10 -15.53 -14.10 6.16
N PHE A 11 -15.42 -12.85 6.62
CA PHE A 11 -14.29 -11.99 6.29
C PHE A 11 -13.00 -12.43 6.99
N GLU A 12 -13.10 -12.91 8.24
CA GLU A 12 -11.96 -13.47 8.96
C GLU A 12 -11.47 -14.79 8.33
N ASP A 13 -12.36 -15.66 7.89
CA ASP A 13 -12.03 -16.90 7.17
C ASP A 13 -11.35 -16.60 5.82
N GLU A 14 -11.88 -15.62 5.08
CA GLU A 14 -11.29 -15.18 3.81
C GLU A 14 -9.90 -14.55 4.03
N LEU A 15 -9.73 -13.77 5.09
CA LEU A 15 -8.43 -13.23 5.50
C LEU A 15 -7.43 -14.35 5.80
N ALA A 16 -7.84 -15.35 6.60
CA ALA A 16 -7.00 -16.49 6.95
C ALA A 16 -6.57 -17.28 5.70
N ALA A 17 -7.48 -17.52 4.76
CA ALA A 17 -7.18 -18.20 3.50
C ALA A 17 -6.19 -17.40 2.62
N LEU A 18 -6.35 -16.08 2.54
CA LEU A 18 -5.42 -15.20 1.81
C LEU A 18 -4.01 -15.25 2.40
N LEU A 19 -3.88 -15.20 3.73
CA LEU A 19 -2.58 -15.27 4.39
C LEU A 19 -1.95 -16.66 4.23
N ALA A 20 -2.71 -17.74 4.44
CA ALA A 20 -2.22 -19.11 4.31
C ALA A 20 -1.74 -19.44 2.89
N SER A 21 -2.44 -18.97 1.86
CA SER A 21 -2.08 -19.24 0.46
C SER A 21 -0.82 -18.51 -0.03
N LYS A 22 -0.30 -17.52 0.72
CA LYS A 22 0.78 -16.63 0.27
C LYS A 22 1.95 -16.48 1.24
N GLN A 23 1.88 -17.09 2.43
CA GLN A 23 2.99 -17.09 3.42
C GLN A 23 4.30 -17.73 2.90
N SER A 24 4.24 -18.62 1.90
CA SER A 24 5.41 -19.37 1.41
C SER A 24 6.10 -18.74 0.19
N SER A 25 5.58 -17.63 -0.36
CA SER A 25 5.99 -17.16 -1.68
C SER A 25 6.87 -15.91 -1.59
N ASP A 26 8.17 -16.05 -1.86
CA ASP A 26 9.11 -14.92 -1.97
C ASP A 26 8.99 -14.15 -3.31
N ASP A 27 8.02 -14.55 -4.14
CA ASP A 27 7.69 -13.90 -5.41
C ASP A 27 7.06 -12.51 -5.19
N ALA A 28 7.68 -11.50 -5.81
CA ALA A 28 7.20 -10.12 -5.79
C ALA A 28 5.80 -9.98 -6.41
N VAL A 29 5.48 -10.75 -7.45
CA VAL A 29 4.16 -10.72 -8.12
C VAL A 29 3.09 -11.28 -7.19
N ALA A 30 3.36 -12.41 -6.54
CA ALA A 30 2.47 -13.00 -5.54
C ALA A 30 2.19 -12.04 -4.37
N ARG A 31 3.19 -11.28 -3.90
CA ARG A 31 3.01 -10.28 -2.83
C ARG A 31 2.17 -9.07 -3.28
N GLU A 32 2.41 -8.54 -4.48
CA GLU A 32 1.59 -7.46 -5.06
C GLU A 32 0.13 -7.90 -5.18
N ALA A 33 -0.10 -9.14 -5.65
CA ALA A 33 -1.43 -9.73 -5.75
C ALA A 33 -2.09 -9.93 -4.37
N LEU A 34 -1.34 -10.37 -3.35
CA LEU A 34 -1.83 -10.48 -1.98
C LEU A 34 -2.25 -9.11 -1.43
N PHE A 35 -1.40 -8.09 -1.60
CA PHE A 35 -1.70 -6.74 -1.14
C PHE A 35 -2.99 -6.20 -1.80
N ALA A 36 -3.14 -6.39 -3.12
CA ALA A 36 -4.35 -6.01 -3.83
C ALA A 36 -5.59 -6.78 -3.37
N ALA A 37 -5.46 -8.07 -3.06
CA ALA A 37 -6.55 -8.89 -2.52
C ALA A 37 -7.00 -8.41 -1.13
N LEU A 38 -6.05 -8.10 -0.24
CA LEU A 38 -6.33 -7.56 1.09
C LEU A 38 -7.02 -6.18 1.02
N LEU A 39 -6.58 -5.30 0.11
CA LEU A 39 -7.24 -4.02 -0.12
C LEU A 39 -8.70 -4.18 -0.60
N ARG A 40 -8.97 -5.16 -1.47
CA ARG A 40 -10.33 -5.48 -1.93
C ARG A 40 -11.18 -6.09 -0.81
N LEU A 41 -10.58 -6.91 0.05
CA LEU A 41 -11.25 -7.47 1.22
C LEU A 41 -11.66 -6.37 2.21
N GLU A 42 -10.75 -5.46 2.53
CA GLU A 42 -11.00 -4.30 3.41
C GLU A 42 -12.16 -3.43 2.88
N ARG A 43 -12.16 -3.12 1.58
CA ARG A 43 -13.27 -2.36 0.96
C ARG A 43 -14.61 -3.08 1.05
N ARG A 44 -14.64 -4.40 0.81
CA ARG A 44 -15.88 -5.18 0.93
C ARG A 44 -16.36 -5.24 2.37
N ALA A 45 -15.46 -5.42 3.33
CA ALA A 45 -15.79 -5.43 4.76
C ALA A 45 -16.34 -4.07 5.21
N LEU A 46 -15.73 -2.96 4.76
CA LEU A 46 -16.22 -1.60 5.02
C LEU A 46 -17.63 -1.37 4.47
N ILE A 47 -17.86 -1.72 3.20
CA ILE A 47 -19.18 -1.57 2.55
C ILE A 47 -20.24 -2.44 3.23
N ALA A 48 -19.86 -3.65 3.68
CA ALA A 48 -20.75 -4.57 4.37
C ALA A 48 -21.05 -4.17 5.82
N GLY A 49 -20.36 -3.15 6.36
CA GLY A 49 -20.50 -2.72 7.75
C GLY A 49 -19.95 -3.75 8.74
N ALA A 50 -18.83 -4.40 8.41
CA ALA A 50 -18.14 -5.33 9.30
C ALA A 50 -17.72 -4.65 10.61
N THR A 51 -17.53 -5.43 11.67
CA THR A 51 -17.08 -4.88 12.96
C THR A 51 -15.70 -4.21 12.87
N ASP A 52 -15.48 -3.21 13.73
CA ASP A 52 -14.19 -2.53 13.86
C ASP A 52 -13.05 -3.51 14.14
N SER A 53 -13.30 -4.58 14.91
CA SER A 53 -12.32 -5.64 15.15
C SER A 53 -11.93 -6.38 13.88
N THR A 54 -12.91 -6.71 13.03
CA THR A 54 -12.68 -7.39 11.75
C THR A 54 -11.91 -6.49 10.80
N LEU A 55 -12.29 -5.20 10.72
CA LEU A 55 -11.61 -4.20 9.92
C LEU A 55 -10.17 -3.99 10.38
N ALA A 56 -9.93 -3.92 11.69
CA ALA A 56 -8.59 -3.79 12.26
C ALA A 56 -7.68 -4.97 11.88
N LYS A 57 -8.17 -6.21 11.98
CA LYS A 57 -7.43 -7.42 11.57
C LYS A 57 -7.03 -7.37 10.09
N ILE A 58 -7.97 -6.97 9.22
CA ILE A 58 -7.70 -6.87 7.78
C ILE A 58 -6.67 -5.75 7.50
N ALA A 59 -6.82 -4.60 8.16
CA ALA A 59 -5.91 -3.46 7.98
C ALA A 59 -4.49 -3.77 8.49
N GLU A 60 -4.36 -4.46 9.62
CA GLU A 60 -3.09 -4.93 10.17
C GLU A 60 -2.39 -5.90 9.20
N ALA A 61 -3.10 -6.90 8.69
CA ALA A 61 -2.57 -7.82 7.71
C ALA A 61 -2.09 -7.09 6.45
N ARG A 62 -2.87 -6.12 5.95
CA ARG A 62 -2.46 -5.28 4.81
C ARG A 62 -1.21 -4.46 5.11
N PHE A 63 -1.11 -3.89 6.32
CA PHE A 63 0.04 -3.10 6.74
C PHE A 63 1.33 -3.93 6.73
N LEU A 64 1.30 -5.13 7.33
CA LEU A 64 2.45 -6.03 7.39
C LEU A 64 2.88 -6.49 5.98
N VAL A 65 1.93 -6.85 5.12
CA VAL A 65 2.23 -7.21 3.72
C VAL A 65 2.77 -5.99 2.95
N GLY A 66 2.29 -4.79 3.24
CA GLY A 66 2.81 -3.54 2.67
C GLY A 66 4.28 -3.30 3.02
N ILE A 67 4.68 -3.50 4.28
CA ILE A 67 6.08 -3.42 4.71
C ILE A 67 6.93 -4.42 3.93
N LEU A 68 6.51 -5.68 3.84
CA LEU A 68 7.26 -6.72 3.11
C LEU A 68 7.41 -6.40 1.63
N ARG A 69 6.37 -5.82 1.01
CA ARG A 69 6.41 -5.34 -0.37
C ARG A 69 7.42 -4.20 -0.53
N ASP A 70 7.40 -3.21 0.35
CA ASP A 70 8.25 -2.02 0.25
C ASP A 70 9.70 -2.30 0.62
N ALA A 71 9.96 -3.19 1.58
CA ALA A 71 11.31 -3.62 1.97
C ALA A 71 12.04 -4.37 0.84
N MET A 72 11.30 -5.10 0.00
CA MET A 72 11.84 -5.84 -1.14
C MET A 72 11.83 -5.04 -2.44
N ARG A 73 11.28 -3.82 -2.43
CA ARG A 73 11.31 -2.95 -3.60
C ARG A 73 12.75 -2.51 -3.78
N PRO A 74 13.40 -2.77 -4.94
CA PRO A 74 14.71 -2.19 -5.21
C PRO A 74 14.53 -0.69 -5.08
N SER A 75 15.18 -0.11 -4.08
CA SER A 75 15.06 1.29 -3.75
C SER A 75 15.37 2.08 -5.01
N ARG A 76 14.36 2.74 -5.60
CA ARG A 76 14.55 3.80 -6.59
C ARG A 76 15.11 5.06 -5.92
N ILE A 77 15.94 4.88 -4.91
CA ILE A 77 16.71 5.96 -4.33
C ILE A 77 17.78 6.21 -5.39
N ALA A 78 17.57 7.27 -6.16
CA ALA A 78 18.62 7.78 -7.02
C ALA A 78 19.87 7.94 -6.15
N PRO A 79 21.04 7.45 -6.58
CA PRO A 79 22.24 7.51 -5.76
C PRO A 79 22.42 8.96 -5.28
N LEU A 80 22.85 9.14 -4.03
CA LEU A 80 22.97 10.46 -3.39
C LEU A 80 23.63 11.49 -4.32
N ARG A 81 24.60 11.07 -5.14
CA ARG A 81 25.26 11.89 -6.16
C ARG A 81 24.30 12.47 -7.21
N SER A 82 23.31 11.71 -7.67
CA SER A 82 22.28 12.17 -8.62
C SER A 82 21.33 13.18 -7.96
N LEU A 83 20.97 12.96 -6.69
CA LEU A 83 20.15 13.91 -5.93
C LEU A 83 20.92 15.21 -5.65
N LEU A 84 22.19 15.12 -5.29
CA LEU A 84 23.07 16.27 -5.09
C LEU A 84 23.30 17.05 -6.39
N ARG A 85 23.46 16.36 -7.54
CA ARG A 85 23.54 17.02 -8.85
C ARG A 85 22.24 17.75 -9.19
N LEU A 86 21.08 17.13 -8.96
CA LEU A 86 19.79 17.77 -9.21
C LEU A 86 19.56 18.98 -8.30
N ALA A 87 19.99 18.93 -7.05
CA ALA A 87 19.91 20.05 -6.10
C ALA A 87 20.93 21.17 -6.41
N ALA A 88 22.04 20.82 -7.07
CA ALA A 88 23.06 21.76 -7.51
C ALA A 88 22.72 22.46 -8.84
N GLU A 89 21.64 22.08 -9.52
CA GLU A 89 21.12 22.83 -10.66
C GLU A 89 20.37 24.08 -10.14
N PRO A 90 20.93 25.29 -10.28
CA PRO A 90 20.18 26.49 -9.95
C PRO A 90 18.99 26.58 -10.89
N ARG A 91 17.78 26.69 -10.33
CA ARG A 91 16.57 27.08 -11.08
C ARG A 91 16.91 28.31 -11.93
N ARG A 92 17.16 28.13 -13.23
CA ARG A 92 16.95 29.19 -14.22
C ARG A 92 15.44 29.38 -14.35
N LEU A 93 14.85 30.00 -13.33
CA LEU A 93 13.63 30.76 -13.49
C LEU A 93 14.01 31.88 -14.45
N ALA A 94 13.60 31.74 -15.70
CA ALA A 94 13.76 32.77 -16.71
C ALA A 94 12.97 34.00 -16.26
N GLU A 95 13.65 34.94 -15.61
CA GLU A 95 13.37 36.36 -15.78
C GLU A 95 13.59 36.67 -17.26
N ALA A 96 12.50 36.65 -18.02
CA ALA A 96 12.46 37.16 -19.39
C ALA A 96 11.06 37.75 -19.60
N ASP A 97 10.80 38.88 -18.96
CA ASP A 97 10.01 39.98 -19.54
C ASP A 97 9.96 41.17 -18.58
N LEU A 98 11.02 41.97 -18.58
CA LEU A 98 10.98 43.39 -18.19
C LEU A 98 11.96 44.11 -19.12
N ASP A 99 11.54 44.36 -20.36
CA ASP A 99 12.17 45.38 -21.21
C ASP A 99 11.58 46.75 -20.85
N PRO A 100 12.41 47.78 -20.60
CA PRO A 100 11.99 49.17 -20.51
C PRO A 100 12.09 49.84 -21.90
N VAL A 101 10.99 50.44 -22.36
CA VAL A 101 11.00 51.51 -23.39
C VAL A 101 10.24 52.70 -22.83
#